data_AF-A0A9E4RJE5-F1
#
_entry.id   AF-A0A9E4RJE5-F1
#
_cell.length_a   1.000
_cell.length_b   1.000
_cell.length_c   1.000
_cell.angle_alpha   90.00
_cell.angle_beta   90.00
_cell.angle_gamma   90.00
#
_symmetry.space_group_name_H-M   'P 1'
#
loop_
_entity.id
_entity.type
_entity.pdbx_description
1 polymer ?
#
loop_
_entity_poly.entity_id
_entity_poly.type
_entity_poly.pdbx_seq_one_letter_code
_entity_poly.pdbx_strand_id
1 'polypeptide(L)'
;RVGERVLITADEGNGPVNALDGAVRKALAESYPDIHSIHLVDYKVRIIDSAAGTGASVRVLIESTNGKDTWTTVGSSTDIIEASWLALADSLEYWLIRHAAA
;
A
#
# COMPACT_ATOMS: atom_id res chain seq x y z
N ARG A 1 -12.45 -7.97 -0.27
CA ARG A 1 -13.27 -9.19 0.00
C ARG A 1 -12.32 -10.29 0.42
N VAL A 2 -12.59 -11.00 1.51
CA VAL A 2 -11.82 -12.17 1.94
C VAL A 2 -12.79 -13.36 1.95
N GLY A 3 -12.58 -14.34 1.07
CA GLY A 3 -13.58 -15.38 0.82
C GLY A 3 -14.91 -14.78 0.37
N GLU A 4 -16.00 -15.07 1.09
CA GLU A 4 -17.33 -14.53 0.81
C GLU A 4 -17.60 -13.18 1.52
N ARG A 5 -16.72 -12.76 2.44
CA ARG A 5 -16.95 -11.58 3.27
C ARG A 5 -16.49 -10.31 2.57
N VAL A 6 -17.42 -9.37 2.42
CA VAL A 6 -17.12 -7.99 2.00
C VAL A 6 -17.04 -7.12 3.25
N LEU A 7 -15.92 -6.43 3.41
CA LEU A 7 -15.66 -5.49 4.49
C LEU A 7 -15.54 -4.10 3.87
N ILE A 8 -16.18 -3.12 4.50
CA ILE A 8 -16.03 -1.70 4.18
C ILE A 8 -15.50 -1.06 5.46
N THR A 9 -14.32 -0.45 5.36
CA THR A 9 -13.64 0.22 6.46
C THR A 9 -13.27 1.63 6.05
N ALA A 10 -13.05 2.46 7.06
CA ALA A 10 -12.51 3.80 6.92
C ALA A 10 -11.59 4.05 8.12
N ASP A 11 -10.66 4.97 7.93
CA ASP A 11 -9.77 5.46 8.97
C ASP A 11 -9.45 6.94 8.75
N GLU A 12 -9.03 7.61 9.82
CA GLU A 12 -8.49 8.96 9.76
C GLU A 12 -6.96 8.90 9.63
N GLY A 13 -6.34 9.96 9.12
CA GLY A 13 -4.90 9.99 8.96
C GLY A 13 -4.37 11.34 8.51
N ASN A 14 -3.05 11.48 8.53
CA ASN A 14 -2.32 12.65 8.07
C ASN A 14 -2.28 12.71 6.53
N GLY A 15 -3.46 12.82 5.91
CA GLY A 15 -3.64 12.81 4.47
C GLY A 15 -4.24 11.51 3.92
N PRO A 16 -4.65 11.51 2.64
CA PRO A 16 -5.46 10.44 2.06
C PRO A 16 -4.73 9.09 2.01
N VAL A 17 -3.44 9.08 1.72
CA VAL A 17 -2.64 7.84 1.66
C VAL A 17 -2.52 7.19 3.04
N ASN A 18 -2.36 8.00 4.11
CA ASN A 18 -2.28 7.47 5.47
C ASN A 18 -3.64 6.93 5.95
N ALA A 19 -4.73 7.64 5.66
CA ALA A 19 -6.08 7.15 5.94
C ALA A 19 -6.39 5.84 5.18
N LEU A 20 -5.95 5.72 3.92
CA LEU A 20 -6.11 4.52 3.11
C LEU A 20 -5.35 3.31 3.67
N ASP A 21 -4.11 3.52 4.11
CA ASP A 21 -3.29 2.48 4.77
C ASP A 21 -3.95 1.97 6.05
N GLY A 22 -4.41 2.89 6.92
CA GLY A 22 -5.14 2.53 8.14
C GLY A 22 -6.41 1.74 7.85
N ALA A 23 -7.23 2.22 6.90
CA ALA A 23 -8.48 1.57 6.53
C ALA A 23 -8.27 0.14 6.03
N VAL A 24 -7.25 -0.08 5.19
CA VAL A 24 -6.96 -1.41 4.64
C VAL A 24 -6.35 -2.36 5.65
N ARG A 25 -5.45 -1.88 6.50
CA ARG A 25 -4.95 -2.67 7.64
C ARG A 25 -6.08 -3.11 8.55
N LYS A 26 -7.02 -2.21 8.85
CA LYS A 26 -8.22 -2.53 9.65
C LYS A 26 -9.08 -3.61 8.98
N ALA A 27 -9.27 -3.55 7.66
CA ALA A 27 -10.03 -4.56 6.93
C ALA A 27 -9.33 -5.93 6.91
N LEU A 28 -8.01 -5.95 6.78
CA LEU A 28 -7.23 -7.19 6.67
C LEU A 28 -6.96 -7.82 8.04
N ALA A 29 -6.79 -7.03 9.11
CA ALA A 29 -6.48 -7.51 10.44
C ALA A 29 -7.51 -8.52 11.01
N GLU A 30 -8.77 -8.46 10.56
CA GLU A 30 -9.79 -9.44 10.97
C GLU A 30 -9.48 -10.86 10.47
N SER A 31 -8.82 -11.01 9.33
CA SER A 31 -8.47 -12.31 8.72
C SER A 31 -6.98 -12.63 8.82
N TYR A 32 -6.14 -11.61 8.90
CA TYR A 32 -4.68 -11.69 8.91
C TYR A 32 -4.12 -10.77 10.01
N PRO A 33 -4.25 -11.15 11.30
CA PRO A 33 -3.85 -10.30 12.42
C PRO A 33 -2.35 -9.96 12.41
N ASP A 34 -1.53 -10.84 11.84
CA ASP A 34 -0.07 -10.66 11.73
C ASP A 34 0.32 -9.49 10.79
N ILE A 35 -0.61 -8.92 10.03
CA ILE A 35 -0.37 -7.73 9.19
C ILE A 35 0.08 -6.51 10.00
N HIS A 36 -0.22 -6.48 11.31
CA HIS A 36 0.29 -5.47 12.23
C HIS A 36 1.81 -5.49 12.40
N SER A 37 2.48 -6.57 12.01
CA SER A 37 3.94 -6.63 11.99
C SER A 37 4.58 -5.81 10.86
N ILE A 38 3.82 -5.50 9.81
CA ILE A 38 4.31 -4.77 8.65
C ILE A 38 4.31 -3.27 8.94
N HIS A 39 5.43 -2.61 8.67
CA HIS A 39 5.59 -1.17 8.79
C HIS A 39 6.14 -0.60 7.49
N LEU A 40 5.59 0.54 7.06
CA LEU A 40 6.14 1.31 5.95
C LEU A 40 7.32 2.14 6.48
N VAL A 41 8.48 2.00 5.85
CA VAL A 41 9.73 2.65 6.31
C VAL A 41 10.24 3.72 5.38
N ASP A 42 9.82 3.71 4.11
CA ASP A 42 10.15 4.76 3.15
C ASP A 42 9.03 4.95 2.12
N TYR A 43 8.81 6.19 1.71
CA TYR A 43 7.79 6.60 0.75
C TYR A 43 8.38 7.65 -0.18
N LYS A 44 8.52 7.31 -1.47
CA LYS A 44 9.14 8.20 -2.46
C LYS A 44 8.27 8.34 -3.70
N VAL A 45 8.00 9.59 -4.06
CA VAL A 45 7.26 9.93 -5.29
C VAL A 45 8.23 10.49 -6.32
N ARG A 46 8.12 10.02 -7.57
CA ARG A 46 8.88 10.54 -8.71
C ARG A 46 7.94 10.84 -9.86
N ILE A 47 8.06 12.02 -10.45
CA ILE A 47 7.38 12.35 -11.70
C ILE A 47 8.20 11.74 -12.84
N ILE A 48 7.56 10.95 -13.72
CA ILE A 48 8.22 10.26 -14.84
C ILE A 48 8.34 11.19 -16.05
N ASP A 49 7.23 11.83 -16.43
CA ASP A 49 7.17 12.72 -17.58
C ASP A 49 6.57 14.07 -17.17
N SER A 50 7.46 14.99 -16.77
CA SER A 50 7.06 16.32 -16.34
C SER A 50 6.55 17.22 -17.48
N ALA A 51 6.74 16.83 -18.74
CA ALA A 51 6.31 17.63 -19.89
C ALA A 51 4.78 17.67 -20.04
N ALA A 52 4.07 16.66 -19.53
CA ALA A 52 2.61 16.56 -19.57
C ALA A 52 1.89 17.40 -18.49
N GLY A 53 2.62 18.13 -17.63
CA GLY A 53 2.01 18.98 -16.60
C GLY A 53 1.15 18.17 -15.62
N THR A 54 -0.14 18.51 -15.48
CA THR A 54 -1.07 17.79 -14.61
C THR A 54 -1.44 16.39 -15.13
N GLY A 55 -1.10 16.07 -16.38
CA GLY A 55 -1.22 14.72 -16.95
C GLY A 55 0.04 13.87 -16.76
N ALA A 56 1.06 14.36 -16.05
CA ALA A 56 2.29 13.64 -15.81
C ALA A 56 2.04 12.35 -15.03
N SER A 57 2.62 11.24 -15.50
CA SER A 57 2.62 10.03 -14.70
C SER A 57 3.58 10.17 -13.51
N VAL A 58 3.11 9.74 -12.36
CA VAL A 58 3.87 9.61 -11.12
C VAL A 58 4.15 8.15 -10.83
N ARG A 59 5.33 7.91 -10.27
CA ARG A 59 5.77 6.63 -9.73
C ARG A 59 5.92 6.77 -8.22
N VAL A 60 5.25 5.91 -7.48
CA VAL A 60 5.36 5.83 -6.03
C VAL A 60 6.13 4.56 -5.69
N LEU A 61 7.21 4.72 -4.93
CA LEU A 61 7.96 3.63 -4.34
C LEU A 61 7.64 3.56 -2.85
N ILE A 62 7.26 2.38 -2.39
CA ILE A 62 7.01 2.08 -0.98
C ILE A 62 8.01 1.02 -0.53
N GLU A 63 8.77 1.31 0.51
CA GLU A 63 9.57 0.32 1.22
C GLU A 63 8.84 -0.09 2.50
N SER A 64 8.73 -1.39 2.73
CA SER A 64 8.06 -1.98 3.88
C SER A 64 8.93 -3.05 4.53
N THR A 65 8.73 -3.25 5.83
CA THR A 65 9.42 -4.29 6.61
C THR A 65 8.49 -4.95 7.61
N ASN A 66 8.72 -6.22 7.91
CA ASN A 66 8.10 -6.93 9.03
C ASN A 66 9.05 -7.05 10.24
N GLY A 67 10.16 -6.28 10.25
CA GLY A 67 11.24 -6.36 11.23
C GLY A 67 12.28 -7.45 10.97
N LYS A 68 12.06 -8.33 9.98
CA LYS A 68 13.02 -9.39 9.57
C LYS A 68 13.46 -9.21 8.12
N ASP A 69 12.49 -9.05 7.23
CA ASP A 69 12.66 -8.82 5.81
C ASP A 69 12.26 -7.38 5.47
N THR A 70 12.88 -6.84 4.43
CA THR A 70 12.51 -5.56 3.82
C THR A 70 12.23 -5.78 2.35
N TRP A 71 11.19 -5.15 1.83
CA TRP A 71 10.82 -5.22 0.41
C TRP A 71 10.36 -3.86 -0.10
N THR A 72 10.49 -3.68 -1.41
CA THR A 72 10.07 -2.46 -2.11
C THR A 72 9.06 -2.81 -3.18
N THR A 73 8.02 -2.00 -3.27
CA THR A 73 6.97 -2.09 -4.30
C THR A 73 6.82 -0.76 -5.01
N VAL A 74 6.26 -0.80 -6.21
CA VAL A 74 6.18 0.35 -7.09
C VAL A 74 4.81 0.41 -7.74
N GLY A 75 4.12 1.52 -7.54
CA GLY A 75 2.88 1.86 -8.24
C GLY A 75 3.11 3.02 -9.20
N SER A 76 2.41 3.04 -10.33
CA SER A 76 2.50 4.11 -11.32
C SER A 76 1.12 4.44 -11.86
N SER A 77 0.77 5.72 -11.84
CA SER A 77 -0.48 6.24 -12.41
C SER A 77 -0.30 7.72 -12.78
N THR A 78 -1.27 8.33 -13.45
CA THR A 78 -1.40 9.79 -13.55
C THR A 78 -2.02 10.39 -12.29
N ASP A 79 -2.67 9.58 -11.44
CA ASP A 79 -3.17 9.99 -10.12
C ASP A 79 -2.21 9.50 -9.02
N ILE A 80 -1.77 10.44 -8.17
CA ILE A 80 -0.89 10.13 -7.05
C ILE A 80 -1.55 9.18 -6.05
N ILE A 81 -2.85 9.32 -5.79
CA ILE A 81 -3.57 8.46 -4.84
C ILE A 81 -3.65 7.04 -5.37
N GLU A 82 -3.94 6.87 -6.66
CA GLU A 82 -3.96 5.55 -7.29
C GLU A 82 -2.56 4.92 -7.31
N ALA A 83 -1.52 5.68 -7.69
CA ALA A 83 -0.15 5.17 -7.68
C ALA A 83 0.29 4.73 -6.27
N SER A 84 -0.09 5.48 -5.23
CA SER A 84 0.16 5.08 -3.84
C SER A 84 -0.62 3.83 -3.45
N TRP A 85 -1.88 3.72 -3.85
CA TRP A 85 -2.72 2.56 -3.58
C TRP A 85 -2.14 1.29 -4.20
N LEU A 86 -1.73 1.34 -5.46
CA LEU A 86 -1.13 0.21 -6.16
C LEU A 86 0.14 -0.28 -5.44
N ALA A 87 1.07 0.63 -5.14
CA ALA A 87 2.29 0.29 -4.41
C ALA A 87 1.96 -0.33 -3.03
N LEU A 88 1.00 0.25 -2.31
CA LEU A 88 0.65 -0.19 -0.96
C LEU A 88 -0.01 -1.57 -0.98
N ALA A 89 -0.98 -1.78 -1.87
CA ALA A 89 -1.67 -3.06 -2.02
C ALA A 89 -0.69 -4.17 -2.39
N ASP A 90 0.19 -3.92 -3.38
CA ASP A 90 1.24 -4.85 -3.78
C ASP A 90 2.17 -5.18 -2.60
N SER A 91 2.49 -4.21 -1.75
CA SER A 91 3.35 -4.41 -0.58
C SER A 91 2.74 -5.38 0.42
N LEU A 92 1.45 -5.19 0.74
CA LEU A 92 0.73 -6.04 1.68
C LEU A 92 0.49 -7.43 1.08
N GLU A 93 0.13 -7.51 -0.21
CA GLU A 93 -0.06 -8.77 -0.92
C GLU A 93 1.24 -9.59 -1.00
N TYR A 94 2.36 -8.95 -1.33
CA TYR A 94 3.68 -9.61 -1.36
C TYR A 94 3.99 -10.29 -0.03
N TRP A 95 3.78 -9.60 1.09
CA TRP A 95 4.00 -10.17 2.41
C TRP A 95 3.03 -11.31 2.71
N LEU A 96 1.74 -11.14 2.40
CA LEU A 96 0.71 -12.17 2.61
C LEU A 96 1.02 -13.45 1.84
N ILE A 97 1.45 -13.35 0.58
CA ILE A 97 1.83 -14.52 -0.24
C ILE A 97 3.02 -15.25 0.39
N ARG A 98 4.01 -14.52 0.91
CA ARG A 98 5.19 -15.11 1.54
C ARG A 98 4.93 -15.68 2.94
N HIS A 99 3.95 -15.14 3.67
CA HIS A 99 3.53 -15.66 4.98
C HIS A 99 2.53 -16.81 4.90
N ALA A 100 1.65 -16.83 3.90
CA ALA A 100 0.68 -17.92 3.70
C ALA A 100 1.34 -19.22 3.23
N ALA A 101 2.55 -19.13 2.66
CA ALA A 101 3.36 -20.28 2.25
C ALA A 101 4.22 -20.88 3.39
N ALA A 102 4.07 -20.38 4.63
CA ALA A 102 4.83 -20.82 5.81
C ALA A 102 4.01 -21.68 6.77
#